data_AF-D3HMI6-F1
#
_entry.id   AF-D3HMI6-F1
#
_cell.length_a   1.000
_cell.length_b   1.000
_cell.length_c   1.000
_cell.angle_alpha   90.00
_cell.angle_beta   90.00
_cell.angle_gamma   90.00
#
_symmetry.space_group_name_H-M   'P 1'
#
loop_
_entity.id
_entity.type
_entity.pdbx_description
1 polymer ?
#
loop_
_entity_poly.entity_id
_entity_poly.type
_entity_poly.pdbx_seq_one_letter_code
_entity_poly.pdbx_strand_id
1 'polypeptide(L)'
;MFLNITAAQFPDVTLSDIEYSQNIYQSIDFSFGEDADIAINKDTLVKFVNKFKKIHGAHHKPIEGIITLGSMRHVSPDTIKLLLTSEDFINMLDNKSFLKLTVTADEIVNFVLSNPKLKAKLDDIEPLIDKQKFKNSCTARAILRILLERGYIDQSNYTPSKELEIYKQIWLEPGKVASPEKIVAYFQKHHLNVVGIEIKELSKSVRNKYSRDMMITSLYSLFKKNVPVRKKLTLTELSEADFPEGITMLIVINTGVLHTLLGKKHHGQFVVTDPQFGDEKIYNGFMDFLERERKNMGVFFEILSNTQENFRP
;
A
#
# COMPACT_ATOMS: atom_id res chain seq x y z
N MET A 1 26.41 7.40 3.24
CA MET A 1 27.41 6.33 3.00
C MET A 1 26.69 5.08 2.57
N PHE A 2 27.14 4.34 1.55
CA PHE A 2 26.55 3.06 1.16
C PHE A 2 27.35 1.90 1.74
N LEU A 3 26.68 0.97 2.42
CA LEU A 3 27.23 -0.25 2.98
C LEU A 3 26.50 -1.45 2.37
N ASN A 4 27.23 -2.34 1.70
CA ASN A 4 26.70 -3.62 1.25
C ASN A 4 27.19 -4.70 2.21
N ILE A 5 26.28 -5.23 3.02
CA ILE A 5 26.61 -6.00 4.22
C ILE A 5 26.10 -7.42 4.04
N THR A 6 27.01 -8.36 4.18
CA THR A 6 26.65 -9.77 4.30
C THR A 6 26.36 -10.16 5.75
N ALA A 7 25.60 -11.24 5.96
CA ALA A 7 25.37 -11.76 7.32
C ALA A 7 26.69 -12.13 8.02
N ALA A 8 27.67 -12.63 7.28
CA ALA A 8 29.01 -12.96 7.79
C ALA A 8 29.86 -11.73 8.14
N GLN A 9 29.63 -10.58 7.47
CA GLN A 9 30.32 -9.32 7.73
C GLN A 9 29.69 -8.52 8.87
N PHE A 10 28.43 -8.80 9.20
CA PHE A 10 27.72 -8.12 10.27
C PHE A 10 28.09 -8.72 11.64
N PRO A 11 28.52 -7.93 12.63
CA PRO A 11 28.49 -6.47 12.65
C PRO A 11 29.89 -5.82 12.47
N ASP A 12 30.97 -6.62 12.55
CA ASP A 12 32.33 -6.11 12.79
C ASP A 12 32.94 -5.37 11.59
N VAL A 13 32.79 -5.91 10.37
CA VAL A 13 33.28 -5.25 9.15
C VAL A 13 32.49 -3.98 8.89
N THR A 14 31.16 -4.06 9.04
CA THR A 14 30.25 -2.92 8.92
C THR A 14 30.64 -1.77 9.85
N LEU A 15 30.95 -2.07 11.11
CA LEU A 15 31.30 -1.06 12.11
C LEU A 15 32.69 -0.46 11.85
N SER A 16 33.64 -1.26 11.37
CA SER A 16 34.95 -0.76 10.93
C SER A 16 34.78 0.25 9.80
N ASP A 17 34.01 -0.08 8.76
CA ASP A 17 33.80 0.81 7.62
C ASP A 17 33.15 2.14 8.04
N ILE A 18 32.22 2.10 9.00
CA ILE A 18 31.59 3.31 9.56
C ILE A 18 32.62 4.17 10.31
N GLU A 19 33.45 3.56 11.17
CA GLU A 19 34.50 4.25 11.94
C GLU A 19 35.52 4.96 11.03
N TYR A 20 35.92 4.32 9.92
CA TYR A 20 36.86 4.91 8.97
C TYR A 20 36.23 5.96 8.05
N SER A 21 34.92 5.93 7.85
CA SER A 21 34.25 6.93 7.05
C SER A 21 34.14 8.25 7.84
N GLN A 22 34.93 9.26 7.50
CA GLN A 22 34.75 10.62 8.01
C GLN A 22 33.39 11.25 7.60
N ASN A 23 32.52 10.49 6.91
CA ASN A 23 31.26 10.91 6.31
C ASN A 23 30.01 10.37 7.03
N ILE A 24 30.12 10.01 8.32
CA ILE A 24 28.96 9.70 9.19
C ILE A 24 27.94 10.87 9.22
N TYR A 25 28.31 12.05 8.71
CA TYR A 25 27.45 13.22 8.54
C TYR A 25 26.28 13.03 7.58
N GLN A 26 26.28 12.00 6.73
CA GLN A 26 25.22 11.75 5.74
C GLN A 26 24.72 10.32 5.93
N SER A 27 23.39 10.16 5.96
CA SER A 27 22.65 8.90 6.18
C SER A 27 23.36 7.64 5.71
N ILE A 28 23.21 6.55 6.47
CA ILE A 28 23.88 5.29 6.17
C ILE A 28 22.89 4.35 5.47
N ASP A 29 23.17 4.08 4.20
CA ASP A 29 22.41 3.16 3.37
C ASP A 29 22.93 1.73 3.57
N PHE A 30 22.20 0.94 4.36
CA PHE A 30 22.41 -0.48 4.57
C PHE A 30 21.73 -1.29 3.46
N SER A 31 22.51 -1.97 2.63
CA SER A 31 22.02 -3.01 1.73
C SER A 31 22.48 -4.37 2.24
N PHE A 32 21.60 -5.36 2.18
CA PHE A 32 21.96 -6.73 2.52
C PHE A 32 22.43 -7.47 1.26
N GLY A 33 23.59 -8.12 1.37
CA GLY A 33 24.22 -8.92 0.32
C GLY A 33 23.45 -10.21 -0.03
N GLU A 34 23.95 -10.95 -1.01
CA GLU A 34 23.30 -12.16 -1.54
C GLU A 34 23.25 -13.34 -0.54
N ASP A 35 24.11 -13.33 0.48
CA ASP A 35 24.26 -14.30 1.57
C ASP A 35 23.61 -13.83 2.89
N ALA A 36 22.67 -12.87 2.80
CA ALA A 36 21.87 -12.42 3.94
C ALA A 36 20.72 -13.38 4.32
N ASP A 37 20.70 -14.57 3.75
CA ASP A 37 19.77 -15.65 4.05
C ASP A 37 20.08 -16.32 5.40
N ILE A 38 21.31 -16.20 5.88
CA ILE A 38 21.71 -16.64 7.23
C ILE A 38 21.19 -15.66 8.28
N ALA A 39 20.42 -16.15 9.23
CA ALA A 39 19.86 -15.34 10.31
C ALA A 39 20.99 -14.75 11.19
N ILE A 40 20.97 -13.44 11.41
CA ILE A 40 21.81 -12.83 12.45
C ILE A 40 21.26 -13.20 13.82
N ASN A 41 22.12 -13.29 14.84
CA ASN A 41 21.69 -13.56 16.21
C ASN A 41 21.53 -12.26 17.03
N LYS A 42 20.88 -12.39 18.20
CA LYS A 42 20.58 -11.25 19.07
C LYS A 42 21.84 -10.55 19.59
N ASP A 43 22.88 -11.29 19.94
CA ASP A 43 24.13 -10.74 20.49
C ASP A 43 24.85 -9.88 19.46
N THR A 44 24.84 -10.34 18.21
CA THR A 44 25.36 -9.62 17.05
C THR A 44 24.61 -8.29 16.83
N LEU A 45 23.28 -8.28 16.92
CA LEU A 45 22.50 -7.04 16.83
C LEU A 45 22.78 -6.09 18.00
N VAL A 46 22.88 -6.60 19.22
CA VAL A 46 23.21 -5.80 20.41
C VAL A 46 24.60 -5.17 20.28
N LYS A 47 25.59 -5.96 19.84
CA LYS A 47 26.95 -5.50 19.58
C LYS A 47 26.96 -4.38 18.53
N PHE A 48 26.19 -4.54 17.45
CA PHE A 48 26.00 -3.51 16.44
C PHE A 48 25.44 -2.22 17.03
N VAL A 49 24.27 -2.29 17.68
CA VAL A 49 23.59 -1.12 18.25
C VAL A 49 24.50 -0.37 19.24
N ASN A 50 25.14 -1.08 20.16
CA ASN A 50 25.97 -0.47 21.19
C ASN A 50 27.21 0.22 20.60
N LYS A 51 27.90 -0.45 19.66
CA LYS A 51 29.08 0.13 19.03
C LYS A 51 28.67 1.29 18.11
N PHE A 52 27.57 1.16 17.37
CA PHE A 52 27.02 2.24 16.54
C PHE A 52 26.70 3.48 17.36
N LYS A 53 26.00 3.33 18.49
CA LYS A 53 25.74 4.42 19.45
C LYS A 53 27.02 5.04 19.98
N LYS A 54 28.04 4.25 20.31
CA LYS A 54 29.33 4.76 20.80
C LYS A 54 30.05 5.59 19.73
N ILE A 55 30.09 5.10 18.50
CA ILE A 55 30.66 5.82 17.35
C ILE A 55 29.88 7.12 17.16
N HIS A 56 28.55 7.03 17.11
CA HIS A 56 27.68 8.17 16.85
C HIS A 56 27.64 9.20 18.00
N GLY A 57 27.84 8.78 19.25
CA GLY A 57 27.78 9.62 20.44
C GLY A 57 28.84 10.73 20.48
N ALA A 58 29.87 10.66 19.62
CA ALA A 58 30.83 11.73 19.43
C ALA A 58 30.34 12.85 18.48
N HIS A 59 29.11 12.76 17.95
CA HIS A 59 28.61 13.62 16.86
C HIS A 59 27.34 14.40 17.23
N HIS A 60 27.09 15.51 16.50
CA HIS A 60 26.02 16.48 16.81
C HIS A 60 24.66 16.18 16.19
N LYS A 61 24.57 15.26 15.22
CA LYS A 61 23.28 14.89 14.60
C LYS A 61 22.48 13.95 15.51
N PRO A 62 21.15 13.90 15.40
CA PRO A 62 20.36 12.86 16.05
C PRO A 62 20.66 11.51 15.41
N ILE A 63 20.73 10.47 16.25
CA ILE A 63 20.88 9.08 15.79
C ILE A 63 19.58 8.54 15.18
N GLU A 64 18.46 9.21 15.46
CA GLU A 64 17.15 8.85 14.97
C GLU A 64 17.05 9.06 13.46
N GLY A 65 16.54 8.06 12.73
CA GLY A 65 16.34 8.14 11.29
C GLY A 65 17.61 8.17 10.43
N ILE A 66 18.79 7.89 11.00
CA ILE A 66 20.06 7.95 10.27
C ILE A 66 20.30 6.76 9.33
N ILE A 67 19.69 5.61 9.63
CA ILE A 67 19.82 4.38 8.84
C ILE A 67 18.73 4.33 7.78
N THR A 68 19.15 4.20 6.54
CA THR A 68 18.30 3.92 5.38
C THR A 68 18.59 2.49 4.88
N LEU A 69 17.57 1.77 4.45
CA LEU A 69 17.67 0.41 3.94
C LEU A 69 17.56 0.42 2.41
N GLY A 70 18.57 -0.15 1.76
CA GLY A 70 18.66 -0.39 0.34
C GLY A 70 17.93 -1.67 -0.08
N SER A 71 18.66 -2.60 -0.70
CA SER A 71 18.10 -3.90 -1.12
C SER A 71 17.91 -4.84 0.07
N MET A 72 16.76 -5.52 0.09
CA MET A 72 16.36 -6.50 1.12
C MET A 72 16.04 -7.88 0.52
N ARG A 73 16.46 -8.17 -0.72
CA ARG A 73 15.98 -9.33 -1.49
C ARG A 73 16.29 -10.69 -0.87
N HIS A 74 17.34 -10.79 -0.05
CA HIS A 74 17.85 -12.06 0.48
C HIS A 74 17.71 -12.17 2.00
N VAL A 75 17.12 -11.18 2.67
CA VAL A 75 17.08 -11.14 4.13
C VAL A 75 16.03 -12.09 4.67
N SER A 76 16.45 -13.01 5.53
CA SER A 76 15.52 -13.95 6.16
C SER A 76 14.48 -13.24 7.04
N PRO A 77 13.24 -13.75 7.10
CA PRO A 77 12.22 -13.21 7.99
C PRO A 77 12.64 -13.19 9.47
N ASP A 78 13.43 -14.17 9.93
CA ASP A 78 13.93 -14.21 11.30
C ASP A 78 14.88 -13.04 11.60
N THR A 79 15.78 -12.70 10.67
CA THR A 79 16.59 -11.47 10.78
C THR A 79 15.70 -10.24 10.87
N ILE A 80 14.67 -10.14 10.03
CA ILE A 80 13.77 -8.98 10.05
C ILE A 80 13.01 -8.88 11.38
N LYS A 81 12.47 -9.99 11.90
CA LYS A 81 11.82 -10.02 13.22
C LYS A 81 12.80 -9.58 14.30
N LEU A 82 14.03 -10.10 14.28
CA LEU A 82 15.05 -9.75 15.25
C LEU A 82 15.38 -8.23 15.20
N LEU A 83 15.57 -7.66 14.02
CA LEU A 83 15.75 -6.22 13.84
C LEU A 83 14.57 -5.43 14.42
N LEU A 84 13.35 -5.88 14.17
CA LEU A 84 12.11 -5.29 14.69
C LEU A 84 11.87 -5.55 16.19
N THR A 85 12.72 -6.34 16.87
CA THR A 85 12.66 -6.48 18.34
C THR A 85 13.52 -5.45 19.07
N SER A 86 14.45 -4.79 18.37
CA SER A 86 15.35 -3.79 18.95
C SER A 86 14.77 -2.40 18.78
N GLU A 87 14.23 -1.83 19.86
CA GLU A 87 13.71 -0.46 19.89
C GLU A 87 14.78 0.57 19.45
N ASP A 88 16.02 0.34 19.86
CA ASP A 88 17.16 1.14 19.43
C ASP A 88 17.38 1.11 17.92
N PHE A 89 17.43 -0.09 17.33
CA PHE A 89 17.61 -0.22 15.88
C PHE A 89 16.45 0.43 15.12
N ILE A 90 15.22 0.23 15.59
CA ILE A 90 14.01 0.81 14.99
C ILE A 90 14.04 2.35 15.04
N ASN A 91 14.54 2.93 16.12
CA ASN A 91 14.69 4.39 16.23
C ASN A 91 15.78 4.91 15.29
N MET A 92 16.83 4.13 15.02
CA MET A 92 17.86 4.50 14.04
C MET A 92 17.34 4.49 12.60
N LEU A 93 16.28 3.73 12.27
CA LEU A 93 15.72 3.64 10.92
C LEU A 93 14.93 4.88 10.54
N ASP A 94 15.09 5.34 9.29
CA ASP A 94 14.15 6.30 8.70
C ASP A 94 12.77 5.65 8.47
N ASN A 95 11.73 6.49 8.37
CA ASN A 95 10.36 6.00 8.23
C ASN A 95 10.17 5.12 6.99
N LYS A 96 10.83 5.44 5.87
CA LYS A 96 10.72 4.65 4.64
C LYS A 96 11.32 3.25 4.82
N SER A 97 12.42 3.14 5.54
CA SER A 97 13.09 1.86 5.79
C SER A 97 12.32 1.01 6.79
N PHE A 98 11.77 1.64 7.83
CA PHE A 98 10.84 0.95 8.72
C PHE A 98 9.66 0.36 7.94
N LEU A 99 8.98 1.16 7.11
CA LEU A 99 7.87 0.68 6.26
C LEU A 99 8.30 -0.45 5.32
N LYS A 100 9.49 -0.37 4.71
CA LYS A 100 10.05 -1.45 3.86
C LYS A 100 10.19 -2.77 4.63
N LEU A 101 10.65 -2.74 5.89
CA LEU A 101 10.77 -3.95 6.71
C LEU A 101 9.42 -4.60 6.98
N THR A 102 8.37 -3.80 7.19
CA THR A 102 7.07 -4.34 7.62
C THR A 102 6.39 -5.21 6.55
N VAL A 103 6.63 -4.97 5.25
CA VAL A 103 5.89 -5.60 4.15
C VAL A 103 6.64 -6.73 3.45
N THR A 104 7.67 -7.29 4.07
CA THR A 104 8.53 -8.32 3.45
C THR A 104 7.94 -9.73 3.48
N ALA A 105 7.14 -10.07 4.50
CA ALA A 105 6.42 -11.33 4.59
C ALA A 105 5.16 -11.23 5.46
N ASP A 106 4.21 -12.16 5.27
CA ASP A 106 2.96 -12.20 6.05
C ASP A 106 3.19 -12.31 7.56
N GLU A 107 4.20 -13.07 7.96
CA GLU A 107 4.60 -13.26 9.36
C GLU A 107 5.22 -12.00 9.97
N ILE A 108 5.90 -11.17 9.18
CA ILE A 108 6.44 -9.88 9.63
C ILE A 108 5.32 -8.90 9.87
N VAL A 109 4.34 -8.83 8.96
CA VAL A 109 3.15 -8.00 9.17
C VAL A 109 2.41 -8.41 10.44
N ASN A 110 2.20 -9.72 10.65
CA ASN A 110 1.55 -10.20 11.87
C ASN A 110 2.34 -9.79 13.12
N PHE A 111 3.67 -9.90 13.08
CA PHE A 111 4.52 -9.48 14.18
C PHE A 111 4.40 -7.97 14.46
N VAL A 112 4.44 -7.13 13.43
CA VAL A 112 4.29 -5.67 13.54
C VAL A 112 2.91 -5.30 14.09
N LEU A 113 1.83 -5.86 13.54
CA LEU A 113 0.45 -5.54 13.93
C LEU A 113 0.10 -6.04 15.35
N SER A 114 0.76 -7.10 15.82
CA SER A 114 0.55 -7.65 17.17
C SER A 114 1.41 -6.99 18.24
N ASN A 115 2.46 -6.25 17.87
CA ASN A 115 3.32 -5.52 18.80
C ASN A 115 2.83 -4.06 18.97
N PRO A 116 2.34 -3.65 20.17
CA PRO A 116 1.80 -2.32 20.37
C PRO A 116 2.78 -1.18 20.08
N LYS A 117 4.08 -1.37 20.36
CA LYS A 117 5.11 -0.34 20.13
C LYS A 117 5.36 -0.14 18.63
N LEU A 118 5.45 -1.23 17.87
CA LEU A 118 5.65 -1.15 16.41
C LEU A 118 4.42 -0.56 15.73
N LYS A 119 3.23 -0.95 16.18
CA LYS A 119 1.97 -0.38 15.71
C LYS A 119 1.89 1.12 15.98
N ALA A 120 2.23 1.57 17.20
CA ALA A 120 2.24 2.98 17.55
C ALA A 120 3.24 3.76 16.67
N LYS A 121 4.47 3.26 16.51
CA LYS A 121 5.45 3.88 15.60
C LYS A 121 4.93 3.97 14.16
N LEU A 122 4.26 2.92 13.69
CA LEU A 122 3.68 2.90 12.35
C LEU A 122 2.60 3.99 12.18
N ASP A 123 1.75 4.15 13.20
CA ASP A 123 0.65 5.11 13.19
C ASP A 123 1.10 6.57 13.36
N ASP A 124 2.25 6.80 14.01
CA ASP A 124 2.91 8.11 14.14
C ASP A 124 3.52 8.62 12.83
N ILE A 125 3.65 7.78 11.79
CA ILE A 125 4.20 8.21 10.50
C ILE A 125 3.20 9.15 9.80
N GLU A 126 3.54 10.43 9.81
CA GLU A 126 2.72 11.59 9.46
C GLU A 126 1.66 11.33 8.37
N PRO A 127 0.37 11.56 8.67
CA PRO A 127 -0.73 11.26 7.76
C PRO A 127 -0.89 12.36 6.71
N LEU A 128 -0.23 12.22 5.56
CA LEU A 128 -0.83 12.77 4.34
C LEU A 128 -2.18 12.06 4.12
N ILE A 129 -3.27 12.83 4.25
CA ILE A 129 -4.65 12.37 4.09
C ILE A 129 -4.75 11.74 2.69
N ASP A 130 -5.34 10.55 2.62
CA ASP A 130 -5.57 9.76 1.41
C ASP A 130 -4.34 9.29 0.61
N LYS A 131 -3.12 9.69 0.96
CA LYS A 131 -1.89 9.10 0.41
C LYS A 131 -1.54 7.77 1.07
N GLN A 132 -1.21 6.77 0.27
CA GLN A 132 -0.75 5.45 0.68
C GLN A 132 0.56 5.56 1.47
N LYS A 133 0.72 4.72 2.50
CA LYS A 133 1.96 4.64 3.28
C LYS A 133 2.93 3.65 2.72
N PHE A 134 2.42 2.49 2.30
CA PHE A 134 3.26 1.45 1.72
C PHE A 134 3.35 1.62 0.21
N LYS A 135 4.45 1.18 -0.36
CA LYS A 135 4.55 1.12 -1.82
C LYS A 135 3.53 0.09 -2.32
N ASN A 136 2.71 0.46 -3.30
CA ASN A 136 1.68 -0.37 -3.92
C ASN A 136 0.42 -0.66 -3.06
N SER A 137 0.18 0.09 -1.98
CA SER A 137 -1.02 -0.07 -1.14
C SER A 137 -2.17 0.87 -1.50
N CYS A 138 -2.17 1.51 -2.67
CA CYS A 138 -3.19 2.47 -3.12
C CYS A 138 -4.60 1.89 -3.03
N THR A 139 -4.79 0.64 -3.42
CA THR A 139 -6.08 -0.06 -3.28
C THR A 139 -6.49 -0.22 -1.82
N ALA A 140 -5.56 -0.54 -0.92
CA ALA A 140 -5.85 -0.69 0.51
C ALA A 140 -6.24 0.66 1.12
N ARG A 141 -5.54 1.74 0.74
CA ARG A 141 -5.85 3.11 1.15
C ARG A 141 -7.21 3.58 0.64
N ALA A 142 -7.52 3.26 -0.62
CA ALA A 142 -8.82 3.56 -1.21
C ALA A 142 -9.97 2.84 -0.49
N ILE A 143 -9.82 1.53 -0.22
CA ILE A 143 -10.77 0.76 0.57
C ILE A 143 -10.93 1.38 1.95
N LEU A 144 -9.83 1.70 2.64
CA LEU A 144 -9.85 2.32 3.96
C LEU A 144 -10.67 3.63 3.97
N ARG A 145 -10.50 4.49 2.95
CA ARG A 145 -11.26 5.73 2.82
C ARG A 145 -12.75 5.48 2.63
N ILE A 146 -13.12 4.52 1.78
CA ILE A 146 -14.52 4.15 1.57
C ILE A 146 -15.14 3.58 2.85
N LEU A 147 -14.41 2.75 3.60
CA LEU A 147 -14.88 2.20 4.87
C LEU A 147 -15.15 3.31 5.90
N LEU A 148 -14.28 4.32 5.97
CA LEU A 148 -14.45 5.48 6.85
C LEU A 148 -15.70 6.29 6.45
N GLU A 149 -15.84 6.65 5.17
CA GLU A 149 -16.97 7.46 4.70
C GLU A 149 -18.33 6.75 4.84
N ARG A 150 -18.33 5.42 4.83
CA ARG A 150 -19.54 4.60 5.04
C ARG A 150 -19.80 4.23 6.50
N GLY A 151 -18.94 4.66 7.42
CA GLY A 151 -19.09 4.39 8.86
C GLY A 151 -18.81 2.95 9.27
N TYR A 152 -18.13 2.15 8.43
CA TYR A 152 -17.64 0.81 8.82
C TYR A 152 -16.45 0.90 9.79
N ILE A 153 -15.73 2.01 9.76
CA ILE A 153 -14.66 2.35 10.70
C ILE A 153 -14.80 3.81 11.12
N ASP A 154 -14.26 4.15 12.28
CA ASP A 154 -14.16 5.53 12.75
C ASP A 154 -12.85 6.21 12.31
N GLN A 155 -12.76 7.52 12.54
CA GLN A 155 -11.57 8.31 12.25
C GLN A 155 -10.32 7.82 13.00
N SER A 156 -10.49 7.26 14.20
CA SER A 156 -9.38 6.74 15.02
C SER A 156 -8.75 5.48 14.42
N ASN A 157 -9.49 4.77 13.56
CA ASN A 157 -9.03 3.62 12.79
C ASN A 157 -8.49 3.98 11.40
N TYR A 158 -8.49 5.27 11.01
CA TYR A 158 -7.94 5.72 9.72
C TYR A 158 -6.40 5.86 9.79
N THR A 159 -5.72 4.73 10.06
CA THR A 159 -4.29 4.71 10.40
C THR A 159 -3.46 3.89 9.41
N PRO A 160 -2.13 4.14 9.35
CA PRO A 160 -1.17 3.29 8.64
C PRO A 160 -1.24 1.80 9.01
N SER A 161 -1.47 1.47 10.29
CA SER A 161 -1.65 0.07 10.72
C SER A 161 -2.92 -0.57 10.17
N LYS A 162 -4.03 0.19 10.08
CA LYS A 162 -5.25 -0.30 9.43
C LYS A 162 -5.07 -0.45 7.92
N GLU A 163 -4.35 0.46 7.28
CA GLU A 163 -3.95 0.32 5.87
C GLU A 163 -3.16 -0.99 5.66
N LEU A 164 -2.20 -1.30 6.54
CA LEU A 164 -1.40 -2.53 6.47
C LEU A 164 -2.26 -3.80 6.65
N GLU A 165 -3.23 -3.78 7.56
CA GLU A 165 -4.17 -4.88 7.79
C GLU A 165 -4.99 -5.21 6.53
N ILE A 166 -5.47 -4.18 5.83
CA ILE A 166 -6.19 -4.33 4.56
C ILE A 166 -5.22 -4.78 3.47
N TYR A 167 -4.07 -4.14 3.38
CA TYR A 167 -3.08 -4.39 2.33
C TYR A 167 -2.61 -5.84 2.33
N LYS A 168 -2.32 -6.40 3.50
CA LYS A 168 -1.99 -7.80 3.67
C LYS A 168 -3.06 -8.75 3.11
N GLN A 169 -4.33 -8.42 3.26
CA GLN A 169 -5.42 -9.27 2.81
C GLN A 169 -5.60 -9.26 1.28
N ILE A 170 -5.13 -8.21 0.61
CA ILE A 170 -5.40 -8.00 -0.82
C ILE A 170 -4.16 -8.09 -1.72
N TRP A 171 -2.95 -8.04 -1.18
CA TRP A 171 -1.73 -8.08 -2.01
C TRP A 171 -1.57 -9.40 -2.76
N LEU A 172 -0.95 -9.38 -3.94
CA LEU A 172 -0.61 -10.61 -4.65
C LEU A 172 0.41 -11.43 -3.84
N GLU A 173 1.49 -10.75 -3.48
CA GLU A 173 2.60 -11.18 -2.62
C GLU A 173 2.93 -10.05 -1.64
N PRO A 174 3.61 -10.32 -0.51
CA PRO A 174 4.04 -9.31 0.44
C PRO A 174 4.69 -8.08 -0.22
N GLY A 175 4.13 -6.89 0.04
CA GLY A 175 4.63 -5.62 -0.48
C GLY A 175 4.47 -5.40 -2.00
N LYS A 176 3.75 -6.29 -2.70
CA LYS A 176 3.43 -6.16 -4.13
C LYS A 176 2.03 -5.59 -4.36
N VAL A 177 1.70 -5.34 -5.61
CA VAL A 177 0.39 -4.82 -6.04
C VAL A 177 -0.76 -5.73 -5.57
N ALA A 178 -1.97 -5.16 -5.47
CA ALA A 178 -3.15 -5.91 -5.08
C ALA A 178 -3.56 -6.96 -6.14
N SER A 179 -4.02 -8.12 -5.68
CA SER A 179 -4.65 -9.16 -6.49
C SER A 179 -6.14 -8.83 -6.67
N PRO A 180 -6.66 -8.81 -7.91
CA PRO A 180 -8.08 -8.71 -8.19
C PRO A 180 -8.93 -9.73 -7.43
N GLU A 181 -8.50 -11.00 -7.36
CA GLU A 181 -9.24 -12.04 -6.64
C GLU A 181 -9.40 -11.69 -5.16
N LYS A 182 -8.30 -11.26 -4.53
CA LYS A 182 -8.27 -10.98 -3.10
C LYS A 182 -9.03 -9.70 -2.73
N ILE A 183 -9.08 -8.70 -3.62
CA ILE A 183 -9.95 -7.52 -3.43
C ILE A 183 -11.42 -7.95 -3.35
N VAL A 184 -11.89 -8.77 -4.29
CA VAL A 184 -13.28 -9.26 -4.27
C VAL A 184 -13.54 -10.16 -3.06
N ALA A 185 -12.60 -11.05 -2.72
CA ALA A 185 -12.70 -11.90 -1.54
C ALA A 185 -12.75 -11.06 -0.24
N TYR A 186 -12.00 -9.95 -0.17
CA TYR A 186 -12.07 -9.01 0.95
C TYR A 186 -13.47 -8.41 1.07
N PHE A 187 -14.07 -7.92 -0.03
CA PHE A 187 -15.42 -7.38 -0.01
C PHE A 187 -16.46 -8.40 0.48
N GLN A 188 -16.37 -9.64 0.01
CA GLN A 188 -17.26 -10.73 0.44
C GLN A 188 -17.07 -11.09 1.92
N LYS A 189 -15.82 -11.25 2.36
CA LYS A 189 -15.47 -11.60 3.74
C LYS A 189 -15.97 -10.57 4.75
N HIS A 190 -15.92 -9.30 4.39
CA HIS A 190 -16.37 -8.19 5.24
C HIS A 190 -17.83 -7.78 4.98
N HIS A 191 -18.57 -8.58 4.22
CA HIS A 191 -19.99 -8.35 3.90
C HIS A 191 -20.27 -6.95 3.33
N LEU A 192 -19.34 -6.40 2.54
CA LEU A 192 -19.53 -5.10 1.92
C LEU A 192 -20.53 -5.23 0.77
N ASN A 193 -21.52 -4.34 0.76
CA ASN A 193 -22.50 -4.27 -0.33
C ASN A 193 -21.85 -3.63 -1.56
N VAL A 194 -21.28 -4.45 -2.44
CA VAL A 194 -20.54 -3.98 -3.63
C VAL A 194 -21.35 -4.16 -4.89
N VAL A 195 -21.62 -3.04 -5.57
CA VAL A 195 -22.14 -3.00 -6.93
C VAL A 195 -20.98 -2.70 -7.86
N GLY A 196 -20.69 -3.59 -8.79
CA GLY A 196 -19.71 -3.26 -9.82
C GLY A 196 -20.38 -2.82 -11.12
N ILE A 197 -19.78 -1.82 -11.76
CA ILE A 197 -20.32 -1.15 -12.94
C ILE A 197 -19.46 -1.52 -14.16
N GLU A 198 -20.12 -2.11 -15.16
CA GLU A 198 -19.50 -2.50 -16.44
C GLU A 198 -19.96 -1.56 -17.55
N ILE A 199 -19.02 -0.86 -18.18
CA ILE A 199 -19.28 -0.10 -19.41
C ILE A 199 -18.86 -0.98 -20.59
N LYS A 200 -19.84 -1.54 -21.34
CA LYS A 200 -19.60 -2.65 -22.29
C LYS A 200 -18.52 -2.34 -23.34
N GLU A 201 -18.53 -1.14 -23.90
CA GLU A 201 -17.59 -0.71 -24.94
C GLU A 201 -16.16 -0.59 -24.39
N LEU A 202 -16.00 -0.04 -23.18
CA LEU A 202 -14.70 0.03 -22.52
C LEU A 202 -14.20 -1.37 -22.21
N SER A 203 -15.05 -2.21 -21.62
CA SER A 203 -14.73 -3.60 -21.32
C SER A 203 -14.34 -4.41 -22.56
N LYS A 204 -14.95 -4.15 -23.72
CA LYS A 204 -14.60 -4.81 -24.99
C LYS A 204 -13.29 -4.26 -25.56
N SER A 205 -13.12 -2.94 -25.56
CA SER A 205 -11.90 -2.27 -26.02
C SER A 205 -10.68 -2.71 -25.22
N VAL A 206 -10.81 -2.74 -23.89
CA VAL A 206 -9.76 -3.15 -22.97
C VAL A 206 -9.47 -4.65 -23.10
N ARG A 207 -10.49 -5.52 -23.21
CA ARG A 207 -10.27 -6.95 -23.50
C ARG A 207 -9.54 -7.19 -24.82
N ASN A 208 -9.82 -6.42 -25.86
CA ASN A 208 -9.12 -6.57 -27.14
C ASN A 208 -7.68 -6.05 -27.05
N LYS A 209 -7.49 -4.83 -26.51
CA LYS A 209 -6.19 -4.16 -26.38
C LYS A 209 -5.24 -4.89 -25.43
N TYR A 210 -5.77 -5.44 -24.34
CA TYR A 210 -5.02 -6.10 -23.26
C TYR A 210 -5.35 -7.60 -23.18
N SER A 211 -5.75 -8.23 -24.29
CA SER A 211 -6.08 -9.68 -24.34
C SER A 211 -4.95 -10.58 -23.85
N ARG A 212 -3.70 -10.11 -23.93
CA ARG A 212 -2.50 -10.81 -23.44
C ARG A 212 -2.12 -10.44 -22.00
N ASP A 213 -2.76 -9.44 -21.40
CA ASP A 213 -2.56 -9.05 -20.02
C ASP A 213 -3.47 -9.90 -19.12
N MET A 214 -2.85 -10.85 -18.41
CA MET A 214 -3.57 -11.77 -17.53
C MET A 214 -4.24 -11.04 -16.37
N MET A 215 -3.65 -9.97 -15.82
CA MET A 215 -4.24 -9.22 -14.70
C MET A 215 -5.54 -8.56 -15.11
N ILE A 216 -5.57 -7.93 -16.28
CA ILE A 216 -6.78 -7.27 -16.81
C ILE A 216 -7.85 -8.28 -17.19
N THR A 217 -7.45 -9.35 -17.87
CA THR A 217 -8.38 -10.42 -18.25
C THR A 217 -8.98 -11.08 -17.00
N SER A 218 -8.18 -11.32 -15.97
CA SER A 218 -8.64 -11.81 -14.66
C SER A 218 -9.57 -10.81 -13.99
N LEU A 219 -9.22 -9.53 -13.91
CA LEU A 219 -10.05 -8.51 -13.27
C LEU A 219 -11.45 -8.43 -13.89
N TYR A 220 -11.56 -8.40 -15.23
CA TYR A 220 -12.87 -8.44 -15.90
C TYR A 220 -13.61 -9.78 -15.73
N SER A 221 -12.90 -10.90 -15.77
CA SER A 221 -13.47 -12.23 -15.59
C SER A 221 -14.02 -12.43 -14.17
N LEU A 222 -13.26 -12.00 -13.15
CA LEU A 222 -13.62 -12.05 -11.73
C LEU A 222 -14.77 -11.13 -11.42
N PHE A 223 -14.73 -9.90 -11.95
CA PHE A 223 -15.87 -9.00 -11.89
C PHE A 223 -17.13 -9.68 -12.46
N LYS A 224 -17.01 -10.36 -13.61
CA LYS A 224 -18.14 -11.04 -14.24
C LYS A 224 -18.65 -12.26 -13.45
N LYS A 225 -17.83 -12.91 -12.63
CA LYS A 225 -18.20 -14.15 -11.94
C LYS A 225 -18.59 -13.94 -10.47
N ASN A 226 -17.88 -13.06 -9.78
CA ASN A 226 -17.83 -13.06 -8.31
C ASN A 226 -18.44 -11.81 -7.66
N VAL A 227 -18.77 -10.77 -8.43
CA VAL A 227 -19.50 -9.61 -7.92
C VAL A 227 -21.01 -9.91 -8.01
N PRO A 228 -21.72 -9.95 -6.86
CA PRO A 228 -23.10 -10.42 -6.80
C PRO A 228 -24.08 -9.51 -7.55
N VAL A 229 -23.89 -8.19 -7.48
CA VAL A 229 -24.75 -7.19 -8.13
C VAL A 229 -23.95 -6.42 -9.17
N ARG A 230 -24.48 -6.32 -10.40
CA ARG A 230 -23.79 -5.68 -11.51
C ARG A 230 -24.71 -4.78 -12.31
N LYS A 231 -24.31 -3.52 -12.47
CA LYS A 231 -24.94 -2.57 -13.38
C LYS A 231 -24.17 -2.60 -14.70
N LYS A 232 -24.86 -2.98 -15.78
CA LYS A 232 -24.28 -3.00 -17.14
C LYS A 232 -24.78 -1.81 -17.91
N LEU A 233 -23.86 -0.95 -18.32
CA LEU A 233 -24.14 0.27 -19.07
C LEU A 233 -23.46 0.20 -20.44
N THR A 234 -24.03 0.90 -21.41
CA THR A 234 -23.36 1.24 -22.67
C THR A 234 -22.99 2.71 -22.65
N LEU A 235 -22.00 3.11 -23.46
CA LEU A 235 -21.63 4.53 -23.59
C LEU A 235 -22.80 5.40 -24.06
N THR A 236 -23.76 4.83 -24.79
CA THR A 236 -24.96 5.54 -25.27
C THR A 236 -26.06 5.68 -24.23
N GLU A 237 -26.11 4.79 -23.25
CA GLU A 237 -27.09 4.82 -22.14
C GLU A 237 -26.54 5.58 -20.92
N LEU A 238 -25.25 5.91 -20.94
CA LEU A 238 -24.55 6.46 -19.79
C LEU A 238 -24.92 7.92 -19.55
N SER A 239 -25.22 8.24 -18.29
CA SER A 239 -25.62 9.57 -17.88
C SER A 239 -24.97 9.97 -16.55
N GLU A 240 -24.98 11.27 -16.28
CA GLU A 240 -24.56 11.84 -14.99
C GLU A 240 -25.39 11.32 -13.79
N ALA A 241 -26.58 10.78 -14.04
CA ALA A 241 -27.46 10.22 -13.01
C ALA A 241 -27.04 8.79 -12.60
N ASP A 242 -26.24 8.11 -13.41
CA ASP A 242 -25.73 6.78 -13.07
C ASP A 242 -24.68 6.81 -11.94
N PHE A 243 -24.21 8.01 -11.60
CA PHE A 243 -23.15 8.33 -10.65
C PHE A 243 -23.70 9.35 -9.65
N PRO A 244 -24.43 8.90 -8.62
CA PRO A 244 -25.11 9.79 -7.69
C PRO A 244 -24.13 10.63 -6.85
N GLU A 245 -24.62 11.80 -6.46
CA GLU A 245 -23.93 12.77 -5.62
C GLU A 245 -23.49 12.14 -4.28
N GLY A 246 -22.27 12.45 -3.83
CA GLY A 246 -21.79 12.04 -2.51
C GLY A 246 -21.36 10.58 -2.36
N ILE A 247 -21.52 9.74 -3.39
CA ILE A 247 -21.09 8.35 -3.39
C ILE A 247 -19.65 8.24 -3.88
N THR A 248 -18.79 7.66 -3.05
CA THR A 248 -17.39 7.39 -3.40
C THR A 248 -17.26 6.02 -4.05
N MET A 249 -16.55 6.00 -5.16
CA MET A 249 -16.35 4.86 -6.02
C MET A 249 -14.89 4.47 -6.06
N LEU A 250 -14.65 3.17 -6.10
CA LEU A 250 -13.36 2.58 -6.37
C LEU A 250 -13.22 2.42 -7.89
N ILE A 251 -12.24 3.08 -8.49
CA ILE A 251 -11.97 2.99 -9.93
C ILE A 251 -10.66 2.25 -10.11
N VAL A 252 -10.71 1.04 -10.68
CA VAL A 252 -9.51 0.28 -11.00
C VAL A 252 -9.10 0.57 -12.43
N ILE A 253 -7.86 1.06 -12.60
CA ILE A 253 -7.26 1.42 -13.88
C ILE A 253 -6.00 0.61 -14.16
N ASN A 254 -5.59 0.57 -15.42
CA ASN A 254 -4.33 -0.03 -15.84
C ASN A 254 -3.35 1.04 -16.33
N THR A 255 -2.22 1.16 -15.62
CA THR A 255 -1.09 2.01 -16.01
C THR A 255 0.18 1.20 -16.29
N GLY A 256 0.03 -0.09 -16.62
CA GLY A 256 1.10 -1.08 -16.71
C GLY A 256 1.18 -1.99 -15.48
N VAL A 257 0.55 -1.56 -14.38
CA VAL A 257 0.22 -2.33 -13.19
C VAL A 257 -1.21 -1.99 -12.76
N LEU A 258 -1.80 -2.82 -11.90
CA LEU A 258 -3.09 -2.50 -11.28
C LEU A 258 -2.92 -1.27 -10.39
N HIS A 259 -3.70 -0.23 -10.68
CA HIS A 259 -3.75 1.00 -9.90
C HIS A 259 -5.20 1.36 -9.61
N THR A 260 -5.44 2.07 -8.51
CA THR A 260 -6.77 2.35 -8.02
C THR A 260 -6.92 3.81 -7.70
N LEU A 261 -8.00 4.42 -8.16
CA LEU A 261 -8.41 5.80 -7.88
C LEU A 261 -9.70 5.80 -7.05
N LEU A 262 -9.93 6.90 -6.34
CA LEU A 262 -11.21 7.21 -5.71
C LEU A 262 -11.93 8.24 -6.57
N GLY A 263 -13.17 7.98 -6.95
CA GLY A 263 -14.01 8.96 -7.66
C GLY A 263 -15.23 9.32 -6.82
N LYS A 264 -15.55 10.61 -6.72
CA LYS A 264 -16.74 11.09 -5.99
C LYS A 264 -17.35 12.27 -6.72
N LYS A 265 -18.67 12.25 -6.86
CA LYS A 265 -19.39 13.42 -7.35
C LYS A 265 -19.66 14.39 -6.21
N HIS A 266 -19.26 15.64 -6.39
CA HIS A 266 -19.38 16.72 -5.42
C HIS A 266 -19.77 18.05 -6.10
N HIS A 267 -20.93 18.60 -5.74
CA HIS A 267 -21.54 19.79 -6.35
C HIS A 267 -21.58 19.74 -7.88
N GLY A 268 -21.95 18.59 -8.43
CA GLY A 268 -22.01 18.37 -9.88
C GLY A 268 -20.66 18.15 -10.57
N GLN A 269 -19.54 18.37 -9.88
CA GLN A 269 -18.19 18.02 -10.36
C GLN A 269 -17.86 16.58 -10.02
N PHE A 270 -16.94 15.97 -10.77
CA PHE A 270 -16.40 14.66 -10.44
C PHE A 270 -14.96 14.82 -9.96
N VAL A 271 -14.73 14.56 -8.68
CA VAL A 271 -13.44 14.66 -8.02
C VAL A 271 -12.82 13.27 -8.01
N VAL A 272 -11.57 13.18 -8.50
CA VAL A 272 -10.80 11.95 -8.56
C VAL A 272 -9.53 12.11 -7.73
N THR A 273 -9.41 11.32 -6.67
CA THR A 273 -8.22 11.27 -5.82
C THR A 273 -7.39 10.05 -6.19
N ASP A 274 -6.09 10.24 -6.41
CA ASP A 274 -5.14 9.15 -6.57
C ASP A 274 -4.45 8.85 -5.22
N PRO A 275 -4.77 7.72 -4.57
CA PRO A 275 -4.19 7.38 -3.28
C PRO A 275 -2.68 7.12 -3.33
N GLN A 276 -2.06 6.92 -4.50
CA GLN A 276 -0.61 6.73 -4.58
C GLN A 276 0.14 7.99 -4.17
N PHE A 277 -0.35 9.17 -4.57
CA PHE A 277 0.29 10.45 -4.28
C PHE A 277 -0.53 11.35 -3.36
N GLY A 278 -1.84 11.11 -3.25
CA GLY A 278 -2.80 11.96 -2.55
C GLY A 278 -3.20 13.20 -3.38
N ASP A 279 -2.97 13.20 -4.69
CA ASP A 279 -3.38 14.28 -5.58
C ASP A 279 -4.84 14.13 -6.02
N GLU A 280 -5.49 15.28 -6.22
CA GLU A 280 -6.87 15.36 -6.65
C GLU A 280 -6.95 16.03 -8.03
N LYS A 281 -7.82 15.47 -8.88
CA LYS A 281 -8.19 16.05 -10.17
C LYS A 281 -9.70 16.27 -10.20
N ILE A 282 -10.10 17.43 -10.68
CA ILE A 282 -11.51 17.82 -10.75
C ILE A 282 -11.93 17.87 -12.22
N TYR A 283 -13.05 17.22 -12.51
CA TYR A 283 -13.69 17.18 -13.81
C TYR A 283 -15.07 17.85 -13.72
N ASN A 284 -15.58 18.37 -14.84
CA ASN A 284 -16.89 19.03 -14.89
C ASN A 284 -18.07 18.08 -14.62
N GLY A 285 -17.82 16.78 -14.64
CA GLY A 285 -18.78 15.70 -14.40
C GLY A 285 -18.13 14.35 -14.66
N PHE A 286 -18.87 13.26 -14.43
CA PHE A 286 -18.38 11.91 -14.69
C PHE A 286 -18.11 11.69 -16.18
N MET A 287 -18.94 12.26 -17.06
CA MET A 287 -18.79 12.11 -18.51
C MET A 287 -17.52 12.79 -19.04
N ASP A 288 -17.13 13.95 -18.47
CA ASP A 288 -15.88 14.64 -18.79
C ASP A 288 -14.67 13.81 -18.34
N PHE A 289 -14.74 13.20 -17.15
CA PHE A 289 -13.73 12.24 -16.69
C PHE A 289 -13.60 11.03 -17.63
N LEU A 290 -14.72 10.41 -18.03
CA LEU A 290 -14.71 9.31 -18.99
C LEU A 290 -14.06 9.71 -20.31
N GLU A 291 -14.42 10.86 -20.88
CA GLU A 291 -13.90 11.29 -22.18
C GLU A 291 -12.38 11.44 -22.17
N ARG A 292 -11.84 12.02 -21.09
CA ARG A 292 -10.40 12.29 -20.93
C ARG A 292 -9.59 11.06 -20.56
N GLU A 293 -10.11 10.20 -19.68
CA GLU A 293 -9.32 9.14 -19.03
C GLU A 293 -9.64 7.71 -19.52
N ARG A 294 -10.66 7.52 -20.40
CA ARG A 294 -11.14 6.19 -20.87
C ARG A 294 -10.10 5.22 -21.41
N LYS A 295 -8.93 5.71 -21.86
CA LYS A 295 -7.89 4.87 -22.50
C LYS A 295 -7.27 3.84 -21.56
N ASN A 296 -7.35 4.08 -20.25
CA ASN A 296 -6.72 3.28 -19.20
C ASN A 296 -7.73 2.72 -18.19
N MET A 297 -9.04 2.96 -18.38
CA MET A 297 -10.07 2.55 -17.43
C MET A 297 -10.34 1.06 -17.46
N GLY A 298 -10.40 0.44 -16.27
CA GLY A 298 -10.74 -0.96 -16.09
C GLY A 298 -12.18 -1.14 -15.62
N VAL A 299 -12.39 -1.10 -14.30
CA VAL A 299 -13.66 -1.47 -13.65
C VAL A 299 -13.96 -0.51 -12.50
N PHE A 300 -15.25 -0.25 -12.32
CA PHE A 300 -15.77 0.63 -11.27
C PHE A 300 -16.49 -0.22 -10.22
N PHE A 301 -16.28 0.12 -8.95
CA PHE A 301 -17.04 -0.43 -7.84
C PHE A 301 -17.64 0.69 -7.01
N GLU A 302 -18.90 0.50 -6.68
CA GLU A 302 -19.62 1.27 -5.68
C GLU A 302 -19.79 0.39 -4.45
N ILE A 303 -19.33 0.88 -3.30
CA ILE A 303 -19.59 0.25 -2.02
C ILE A 303 -20.70 1.03 -1.33
N LEU A 304 -21.83 0.38 -1.16
CA LEU A 304 -23.05 0.94 -0.58
C LEU A 304 -23.04 0.78 0.95
N SER A 305 -23.84 1.59 1.63
CA SER A 305 -24.16 1.36 3.04
C SER A 305 -24.94 0.05 3.20
N ASN A 306 -24.80 -0.59 4.37
CA ASN A 306 -25.52 -1.82 4.73
C ASN A 306 -27.05 -1.63 4.88
N THR A 307 -27.55 -0.43 4.68
CA THR A 307 -28.98 -0.20 4.53
C THR A 307 -29.45 -0.95 3.29
N GLN A 308 -30.33 -1.93 3.49
CA GLN A 308 -31.12 -2.60 2.45
C GLN A 308 -31.97 -1.57 1.68
N GLU A 309 -31.35 -0.67 0.92
CA GLU A 309 -32.05 0.06 -0.11
C GLU A 309 -32.06 -0.84 -1.34
N ASN A 310 -33.16 -1.56 -1.46
CA ASN A 310 -33.57 -2.29 -2.63
C ASN A 310 -33.28 -1.46 -3.89
N PHE A 311 -32.27 -1.85 -4.66
CA PHE A 311 -32.25 -1.53 -6.08
C PHE A 311 -33.52 -2.17 -6.67
N ARG A 312 -34.55 -1.37 -6.90
CA ARG A 312 -35.71 -1.80 -7.67
C ARG A 312 -35.23 -2.14 -9.10
N PRO A 313 -35.76 -3.23 -9.69
CA PRO A 313 -35.29 -3.81 -10.94
C PRO A 313 -35.34 -2.85 -12.13
#